data_AF-A0A800L639-F1
#
_entry.id   AF-A0A800L639-F1
#
_cell.length_a   1.000
_cell.length_b   1.000
_cell.length_c   1.000
_cell.angle_alpha   90.00
_cell.angle_beta   90.00
_cell.angle_gamma   90.00
#
_symmetry.space_group_name_H-M   'P 1'
#
loop_
_entity.id
_entity.type
_entity.pdbx_description
1 polymer ?
#
loop_
_entity_poly.entity_id
_entity_poly.type
_entity_poly.pdbx_seq_one_letter_code
_entity_poly.pdbx_strand_id
1 'polypeptide(L)' 'YTGTSLWIDPENQITVILLTNAVHPNRSWKKPKYFDWRQRIHSAVYETLGFKEQNLNFQWRKNW' A
#
# COMPACT_ATOMS: atom_id res chain seq x y z
N TYR A 1 7.81 -11.35 10.46
CA TYR A 1 8.15 -12.09 9.24
C TYR A 1 7.39 -11.62 8.01
N THR A 2 6.06 -11.68 7.95
CA THR A 2 5.37 -11.47 6.67
C THR A 2 5.14 -10.00 6.34
N GLY A 3 5.89 -9.53 5.35
CA GLY A 3 5.67 -8.26 4.69
C GLY A 3 4.71 -8.40 3.49
N THR A 4 3.68 -9.22 3.64
CA THR A 4 2.69 -9.47 2.59
C THR A 4 1.60 -8.39 2.65
N SER A 5 1.14 -7.93 1.50
CA SER A 5 -0.13 -7.23 1.34
C SER A 5 -0.77 -7.56 0.01
N LEU A 6 -2.10 -7.58 0.03
CA LEU A 6 -2.95 -7.79 -1.12
C LEU A 6 -3.91 -6.60 -1.19
N TRP A 7 -4.09 -6.09 -2.39
CA TRP A 7 -5.05 -5.03 -2.69
C TRP A 7 -5.74 -5.35 -4.00
N ILE A 8 -7.07 -5.34 -3.98
CA ILE A 8 -7.91 -5.75 -5.10
C ILE A 8 -8.89 -4.61 -5.35
N ASP A 9 -8.87 -4.10 -6.57
CA ASP A 9 -9.79 -3.11 -7.08
C ASP A 9 -10.54 -3.73 -8.27
N PRO A 10 -11.76 -4.25 -8.05
CA PRO A 10 -12.53 -4.91 -9.10
C PRO A 10 -13.06 -3.92 -10.15
N GLU A 11 -13.28 -2.66 -9.79
CA GLU A 11 -13.80 -1.63 -10.70
C GLU A 11 -12.76 -1.30 -11.77
N ASN A 12 -11.51 -1.10 -11.35
CA ASN A 12 -10.40 -0.83 -12.25
C ASN A 12 -9.70 -2.10 -12.75
N GLN A 13 -10.18 -3.30 -12.36
CA GLN A 13 -9.62 -4.61 -12.68
C GLN A 13 -8.13 -4.75 -12.30
N ILE A 14 -7.74 -4.17 -11.17
CA ILE A 14 -6.36 -4.16 -10.68
C ILE A 14 -6.22 -5.04 -9.45
N THR A 15 -5.19 -5.88 -9.44
CA THR A 15 -4.77 -6.62 -8.24
C THR A 15 -3.30 -6.38 -7.98
N VAL A 16 -2.98 -5.88 -6.79
CA VAL A 16 -1.62 -5.61 -6.34
C VAL A 16 -1.27 -6.56 -5.22
N ILE A 17 -0.24 -7.39 -5.44
CA ILE A 17 0.31 -8.32 -4.45
C ILE A 17 1.74 -7.86 -4.14
N LEU A 18 1.96 -7.44 -2.91
CA LEU A 18 3.28 -7.05 -2.43
C LEU A 18 3.79 -8.10 -1.46
N LEU A 19 4.91 -8.74 -1.81
CA LEU A 19 5.60 -9.71 -0.96
C LEU A 19 6.94 -9.11 -0.55
N THR A 20 7.04 -8.63 0.68
CA THR A 20 8.29 -8.09 1.23
C THR A 20 8.76 -8.92 2.41
N ASN A 21 10.07 -8.99 2.58
CA ASN A 21 10.67 -9.66 3.73
C ASN A 21 11.06 -8.61 4.78
N ALA A 22 10.58 -8.78 6.01
CA ALA A 22 11.03 -7.96 7.12
C ALA A 22 12.32 -8.55 7.70
N VAL A 23 13.48 -7.99 7.32
CA VAL A 23 14.82 -8.40 7.78
C VAL A 23 14.92 -8.37 9.31
N HIS A 24 14.18 -7.46 9.95
CA HIS A 24 14.03 -7.41 11.39
C HIS A 24 12.57 -7.64 11.81
N PRO A 25 12.27 -8.75 12.50
CA PRO A 25 10.89 -9.15 12.77
C PRO A 25 10.19 -8.32 13.86
N ASN A 26 10.90 -7.42 14.56
CA ASN A 26 10.32 -6.62 15.63
C ASN A 26 9.20 -5.71 15.10
N ARG A 27 8.01 -5.83 15.70
CA ARG A 27 6.81 -5.10 15.28
C ARG A 27 6.96 -3.58 15.44
N SER A 28 7.73 -3.13 16.43
CA SER A 28 7.97 -1.69 16.64
C SER A 28 8.72 -1.05 15.47
N TRP A 29 9.55 -1.80 14.74
CA TRP A 29 10.36 -1.29 13.61
C TRP A 29 9.55 -1.17 12.32
N LYS A 30 8.29 -1.65 12.30
CA LYS A 30 7.40 -1.50 11.15
C LYS A 30 6.75 -0.11 11.10
N LYS A 31 6.54 0.54 12.24
CA LYS A 31 5.95 1.89 12.25
C LYS A 31 7.05 2.95 12.19
N PRO A 32 6.88 4.03 11.40
CA PRO A 32 5.85 4.25 10.36
C PRO A 32 6.25 3.68 8.98
N LYS A 33 7.57 3.57 8.73
CA LYS A 33 8.18 3.38 7.39
C LYS A 33 7.62 2.22 6.58
N TYR A 34 7.37 1.08 7.23
CA TYR A 34 6.89 -0.11 6.51
C TYR A 34 5.45 0.07 6.01
N PHE A 35 4.61 0.75 6.78
CA PHE A 35 3.24 1.05 6.38
C PHE A 35 3.21 2.12 5.28
N ASP A 36 4.04 3.16 5.39
CA ASP A 36 4.16 4.21 4.39
C ASP A 36 4.62 3.64 3.04
N TRP A 37 5.59 2.73 3.07
CA TRP A 37 6.11 2.10 1.85
C TRP A 37 5.06 1.27 1.13
N ARG A 38 4.20 0.57 1.87
CA ARG A 38 3.08 -0.17 1.29
C ARG A 38 2.10 0.77 0.60
N GLN A 39 1.71 1.87 1.24
CA GLN A 39 0.82 2.87 0.62
C GLN A 39 1.44 3.46 -0.64
N ARG A 40 2.73 3.81 -0.59
CA ARG A 40 3.46 4.37 -1.73
C ARG A 40 3.52 3.41 -2.91
N ILE A 41 3.73 2.12 -2.69
CA ILE A 41 3.71 1.12 -3.77
C ILE A 41 2.33 1.05 -4.42
N HIS A 42 1.26 1.07 -3.62
CA HIS A 42 -0.10 1.04 -4.18
C HIS A 42 -0.36 2.28 -5.05
N SER A 43 -0.03 3.48 -4.56
CA SER A 43 -0.15 4.72 -5.34
C SER A 43 0.68 4.69 -6.62
N ALA A 44 1.92 4.20 -6.55
CA ALA A 44 2.80 4.11 -7.71
C ALA A 44 2.23 3.18 -8.79
N VAL A 45 1.62 2.05 -8.42
CA VAL A 45 0.95 1.17 -9.39
C VAL A 45 -0.15 1.94 -10.14
N TYR A 46 -0.96 2.73 -9.43
CA TYR A 46 -2.02 3.54 -10.04
C TYR A 46 -1.47 4.56 -11.02
N GLU A 47 -0.43 5.30 -10.59
CA GLU A 47 0.24 6.29 -11.43
C GLU A 47 0.83 5.65 -12.70
N THR A 48 1.45 4.47 -12.59
CA THR A 48 2.02 3.74 -13.74
C THR A 48 0.97 3.24 -14.73
N LEU A 49 -0.24 2.94 -14.25
CA LEU A 49 -1.36 2.54 -15.08
C LEU A 49 -2.14 3.73 -15.65
N GLY A 50 -1.72 4.97 -15.35
CA GLY A 50 -2.31 6.20 -15.88
C GLY A 50 -3.40 6.81 -15.02
N PHE A 51 -3.70 6.24 -13.85
CA PHE A 51 -4.63 6.82 -12.89
C PHE A 51 -3.97 8.01 -12.19
N LYS A 52 -4.34 9.23 -12.62
CA LYS A 52 -3.79 10.48 -12.09
C LYS A 52 -4.81 11.30 -11.31
N GLU A 53 -6.08 10.91 -11.36
CA GLU A 53 -7.15 11.59 -10.65
C GLU A 53 -7.06 11.30 -9.16
N GLN A 54 -6.98 12.36 -8.36
CA GLN A 54 -7.06 12.25 -6.93
C GLN A 54 -8.52 12.14 -6.51
N ASN A 55 -8.83 11.19 -5.64
CA ASN A 55 -10.15 11.10 -5.06
C ASN A 55 -10.35 12.28 -4.09
N LEU A 56 -11.14 13.28 -4.51
CA LEU A 56 -11.48 14.47 -3.72
C LEU A 56 -12.22 14.15 -2.42
N ASN A 57 -12.87 12.98 -2.35
CA ASN A 57 -13.57 12.48 -1.17
C ASN A 57 -12.66 11.63 -0.27
N PHE A 58 -11.35 11.59 -0.52
CA PHE A 58 -10.43 10.78 0.26
C PHE A 58 -10.34 11.29 1.71
N GLN A 59 -10.75 10.45 2.65
CA GLN A 59 -10.54 10.69 4.08
C GLN A 59 -9.35 9.90 4.58
N TRP A 60 -8.29 10.61 4.97
CA TRP A 60 -7.14 10.02 5.64
C TRP A 60 -7.57 9.36 6.95
N ARG A 61 -7.58 8.02 6.98
CA ARG A 61 -7.77 7.29 8.23
C ARG A 61 -6.53 7.45 9.10
N LYS A 62 -6.69 8.12 10.25
CA LYS A 62 -5.59 8.34 11.20
C LYS A 62 -5.04 7.05 11.81
N ASN A 63 -5.84 5.98 11.87
CA ASN A 63 -5.45 4.68 12.40
C ASN A 63 -5.96 3.54 11.49
N TRP A 64 -5.14 2.49 11.40
CA TRP A 64 -5.49 1.17 10.87
C TRP A 64 -5.92 0.25 12.02
#